data_AF-A0A661ACD8-F1
#
_entry.id   AF-A0A661ACD8-F1
#
_cell.length_a   1.000
_cell.length_b   1.000
_cell.length_c   1.000
_cell.angle_alpha   90.00
_cell.angle_beta   90.00
_cell.angle_gamma   90.00
#
_symmetry.space_group_name_H-M   'P 1'
#
loop_
_entity.id
_entity.type
_entity.pdbx_description
1 polymer ?
#
loop_
_entity_poly.entity_id
_entity_poly.type
_entity_poly.pdbx_seq_one_letter_code
_entity_poly.pdbx_strand_id
1 'polypeptide(L)'
;MLTASGDNKFFSVDSVKPGLKGYGLTSFYGTRIDTFRVEVIDVLHGVNPGHTIVLAKLDGEIIKHTGVLAGMSGSPVYIDGKLLGAVAYSWTFSKDPICGITPAEEMQDMISTFGSVKGIAPLRSLLTVSGIGINPYVDSIATMFNLEAVPAGRDTGKGSLVPGAPVGIVFVDGDAVIAVMGTLTYTEGKRIFSFGHPALLSGGVELPFATGKVTGLLPSIYSSFKFISPLKVIGTTVWDGGTGVIAEIGRKPQWIEFTIDGGFKKFHYRLADYPTIIPYLTGSLSFSAIAEILGSDFEGTVKADLNISIEFGGREEVLKRTYYLAGKGLYRDMTFFASGIIGDVLNNPYGELKIRSINLKLKPGKGVNLFTVKDIIIPSEEYSPDEKFRVKVVLGRYRKPDTTITMVLRSPSIEGEYYVDCLNSADLYRIMKTESFENPENIREYVHVLKGYPSNNILSLVVVSSAQTVSRSGIVLPPSKRVALSSLIEN
;
A
#
# COMPACT_ATOMS: atom_id res chain seq x y z
N MET A 1 -28.46 31.62 4.73
CA MET A 1 -28.28 31.52 6.19
C MET A 1 -29.62 31.11 6.79
N LEU A 2 -29.72 29.87 7.23
CA LEU A 2 -30.72 29.41 8.20
C LEU A 2 -29.96 28.47 9.13
N THR A 3 -29.48 29.04 10.24
CA THR A 3 -28.92 28.31 11.37
C THR A 3 -30.09 27.76 12.18
N ALA A 4 -30.44 26.50 11.97
CA ALA A 4 -31.30 25.76 12.89
C ALA A 4 -30.43 25.22 14.03
N SER A 5 -30.83 25.56 15.26
CA SER A 5 -30.23 25.11 16.52
C SER A 5 -30.30 23.59 16.69
N GLY A 6 -29.15 22.99 17.03
CA GLY A 6 -28.98 21.82 17.90
C GLY A 6 -29.72 20.52 17.57
N ASP A 7 -31.02 20.47 17.83
CA ASP A 7 -31.71 19.21 18.15
C ASP A 7 -32.60 18.65 17.03
N ASN A 8 -32.61 19.24 15.83
CA ASN A 8 -33.60 18.88 14.79
C ASN A 8 -33.03 18.66 13.38
N LYS A 9 -31.71 18.46 13.25
CA LYS A 9 -31.04 18.24 11.95
C LYS A 9 -31.13 16.81 11.43
N PHE A 10 -31.30 15.83 12.32
CA PHE A 10 -31.32 14.42 11.97
C PHE A 10 -32.73 13.84 12.03
N PHE A 11 -32.98 12.87 11.17
CA PHE A 11 -34.18 12.05 11.21
C PHE A 11 -33.88 10.83 12.07
N SER A 12 -34.54 10.73 13.24
CA SER A 12 -34.32 9.63 14.18
C SER A 12 -34.63 8.28 13.53
N VAL A 13 -33.72 7.32 13.68
CA VAL A 13 -33.87 5.98 13.11
C VAL A 13 -35.10 5.25 13.68
N ASP A 14 -35.46 5.50 14.94
CA ASP A 14 -36.63 4.91 15.60
C ASP A 14 -37.96 5.42 15.02
N SER A 15 -37.93 6.54 14.29
CA SER A 15 -39.10 7.10 13.61
C SER A 15 -39.29 6.56 12.18
N VAL A 16 -38.36 5.75 11.69
CA VAL A 16 -38.39 5.20 10.33
C VAL A 16 -39.48 4.12 10.21
N LYS A 17 -40.25 4.17 9.12
CA LYS A 17 -41.32 3.21 8.80
C LYS A 17 -41.24 2.79 7.33
N PRO A 18 -41.63 1.55 6.99
CA PRO A 18 -41.79 1.11 5.61
C PRO A 18 -42.64 2.09 4.78
N GLY A 19 -42.23 2.35 3.55
CA GLY A 19 -42.92 3.24 2.61
C GLY A 19 -42.65 4.73 2.79
N LEU A 20 -41.86 5.14 3.80
CA LEU A 20 -41.41 6.53 3.89
C LEU A 20 -40.61 6.93 2.65
N LYS A 21 -40.87 8.12 2.13
CA LYS A 21 -40.22 8.65 0.93
C LYS A 21 -39.30 9.80 1.28
N GLY A 22 -38.19 9.85 0.57
CA GLY A 22 -37.16 10.85 0.76
C GLY A 22 -36.38 11.11 -0.52
N TYR A 23 -35.27 11.81 -0.37
CA TYR A 23 -34.34 12.06 -1.46
C TYR A 23 -32.90 11.91 -0.97
N GLY A 24 -31.99 11.57 -1.87
CA GLY A 24 -30.57 11.59 -1.59
C GLY A 24 -29.80 12.47 -2.57
N LEU A 25 -28.60 12.87 -2.18
CA LEU A 25 -27.73 13.76 -2.96
C LEU A 25 -26.44 13.05 -3.33
N THR A 26 -25.98 13.22 -4.57
CA THR A 26 -24.67 12.72 -5.02
C THR A 26 -24.22 13.46 -6.26
N SER A 27 -22.93 13.47 -6.57
CA SER A 27 -22.47 13.96 -7.87
C SER A 27 -22.38 12.83 -8.89
N PHE A 28 -23.04 12.98 -10.04
CA PHE A 28 -22.89 12.07 -11.19
C PHE A 28 -21.96 12.61 -12.27
N TYR A 29 -21.73 13.93 -12.31
CA TYR A 29 -20.84 14.56 -13.27
C TYR A 29 -20.26 15.88 -12.73
N GLY A 30 -18.96 16.06 -12.95
CA GLY A 30 -18.20 17.21 -12.49
C GLY A 30 -18.22 17.33 -10.97
N THR A 31 -18.63 18.51 -10.50
CA THR A 31 -18.85 18.83 -9.09
C THR A 31 -20.30 19.19 -8.79
N ARG A 32 -21.20 18.98 -9.77
CA ARG A 32 -22.63 19.26 -9.63
C ARG A 32 -23.25 18.24 -8.68
N ILE A 33 -24.14 18.69 -7.81
CA ILE A 33 -24.93 17.82 -6.95
C ILE A 33 -26.24 17.51 -7.64
N ASP A 34 -26.52 16.23 -7.80
CA ASP A 34 -27.72 15.67 -8.38
C ASP A 34 -28.56 15.00 -7.28
N THR A 35 -29.86 14.91 -7.50
CA THR A 35 -30.82 14.33 -6.56
C THR A 35 -31.35 13.00 -7.09
N PHE A 36 -31.49 12.00 -6.21
CA PHE A 36 -32.20 10.76 -6.47
C PHE A 36 -33.31 10.54 -5.44
N ARG A 37 -34.32 9.74 -5.79
CA ARG A 37 -35.44 9.42 -4.89
C ARG A 37 -35.10 8.22 -4.03
N VAL A 38 -35.64 8.19 -2.83
CA VAL A 38 -35.48 7.11 -1.86
C VAL A 38 -36.85 6.68 -1.35
N GLU A 39 -37.08 5.38 -1.27
CA GLU A 39 -38.22 4.79 -0.58
C GLU A 39 -37.72 3.76 0.42
N VAL A 40 -38.05 3.97 1.70
CA VAL A 40 -37.68 3.06 2.79
C VAL A 40 -38.44 1.75 2.63
N ILE A 41 -37.70 0.65 2.69
CA ILE A 41 -38.25 -0.69 2.72
C ILE A 41 -38.51 -1.09 4.18
N ASP A 42 -37.46 -1.10 5.01
CA ASP A 42 -37.57 -1.42 6.44
C ASP A 42 -36.27 -1.03 7.20
N VAL A 43 -36.23 -1.27 8.51
CA VAL A 43 -35.05 -1.09 9.36
C VAL A 43 -34.54 -2.45 9.87
N LEU A 44 -33.25 -2.69 9.67
CA LEU A 44 -32.56 -3.87 10.20
C LEU A 44 -31.78 -3.47 11.46
N HIS A 45 -32.32 -3.82 12.63
CA HIS A 45 -31.64 -3.60 13.90
C HIS A 45 -30.71 -4.76 14.25
N GLY A 46 -29.57 -4.45 14.88
CA GLY A 46 -28.67 -5.48 15.39
C GLY A 46 -28.01 -6.31 14.30
N VAL A 47 -27.81 -5.75 13.10
CA VAL A 47 -27.07 -6.41 12.02
C VAL A 47 -25.65 -6.75 12.49
N ASN A 48 -25.11 -5.91 13.38
CA ASN A 48 -23.94 -6.16 14.22
C ASN A 48 -24.17 -5.52 15.60
N PRO A 49 -23.33 -5.80 16.63
CA PRO A 49 -23.43 -5.12 17.92
C PRO A 49 -23.42 -3.60 17.76
N GLY A 50 -24.53 -2.95 18.13
CA GLY A 50 -24.66 -1.50 18.09
C GLY A 50 -24.89 -0.88 16.70
N HIS A 51 -25.19 -1.67 15.65
CA HIS A 51 -25.36 -1.15 14.30
C HIS A 51 -26.75 -1.40 13.71
N THR A 52 -27.34 -0.34 13.18
CA THR A 52 -28.61 -0.35 12.45
C THR A 52 -28.38 -0.05 10.96
N ILE A 53 -29.11 -0.74 10.09
CA ILE A 53 -29.13 -0.44 8.66
C ILE A 53 -30.56 -0.13 8.24
N VAL A 54 -30.79 1.03 7.64
CA VAL A 54 -32.08 1.32 6.98
C VAL A 54 -32.02 0.79 5.56
N LEU A 55 -32.89 -0.15 5.23
CA LEU A 55 -33.01 -0.72 3.89
C LEU A 55 -33.89 0.19 3.03
N ALA A 56 -33.42 0.57 1.85
CA ALA A 56 -34.17 1.45 0.97
C ALA A 56 -33.98 1.11 -0.52
N LYS A 57 -34.99 1.44 -1.31
CA LYS A 57 -34.93 1.42 -2.78
C LYS A 57 -34.62 2.81 -3.31
N LEU A 58 -33.63 2.90 -4.19
CA LEU A 58 -33.26 4.14 -4.88
C LEU A 58 -33.98 4.24 -6.23
N ASP A 59 -34.28 5.45 -6.69
CA ASP A 59 -34.84 5.66 -8.01
C ASP A 59 -34.37 6.98 -8.64
N GLY A 60 -34.31 7.02 -9.96
CA GLY A 60 -33.79 8.12 -10.76
C GLY A 60 -33.35 7.63 -12.13
N GLU A 61 -33.26 8.54 -13.10
CA GLU A 61 -32.92 8.20 -14.49
C GLU A 61 -31.58 7.44 -14.57
N ILE A 62 -30.54 7.97 -13.92
CA ILE A 62 -29.21 7.33 -13.87
C ILE A 62 -29.25 6.02 -13.08
N ILE A 63 -29.91 6.02 -11.91
CA ILE A 63 -29.99 4.86 -11.00
C ILE A 63 -30.65 3.65 -11.67
N LYS A 64 -31.64 3.86 -12.55
CA LYS A 64 -32.27 2.78 -13.32
C LYS A 64 -31.31 2.01 -14.22
N HIS A 65 -30.22 2.66 -14.65
CA HIS A 65 -29.21 2.05 -15.51
C HIS A 65 -27.99 1.54 -14.74
N THR A 66 -27.65 2.18 -13.62
CA THR A 66 -26.42 1.86 -12.86
C THR A 66 -26.66 0.99 -11.64
N GLY A 67 -27.88 0.96 -11.12
CA GLY A 67 -28.13 0.51 -9.75
C GLY A 67 -27.43 1.42 -8.73
N VAL A 68 -27.12 0.84 -7.55
CA VAL A 68 -26.28 1.48 -6.53
C VAL A 68 -24.82 1.31 -6.94
N LEU A 69 -24.24 2.34 -7.57
CA LEU A 69 -22.89 2.28 -8.14
C LEU A 69 -21.80 2.67 -7.13
N ALA A 70 -20.62 2.06 -7.24
CA ALA A 70 -19.45 2.40 -6.45
C ALA A 70 -19.07 3.88 -6.60
N GLY A 71 -18.66 4.49 -5.49
CA GLY A 71 -18.49 5.94 -5.37
C GLY A 71 -19.75 6.70 -4.92
N MET A 72 -20.89 6.03 -4.71
CA MET A 72 -22.04 6.62 -3.98
C MET A 72 -21.93 6.51 -2.46
N SER A 73 -20.96 5.76 -1.92
CA SER A 73 -20.79 5.60 -0.47
C SER A 73 -20.65 6.96 0.20
N GLY A 74 -21.49 7.23 1.21
CA GLY A 74 -21.56 8.55 1.85
C GLY A 74 -22.62 9.49 1.25
N SER A 75 -23.37 9.08 0.21
CA SER A 75 -24.42 9.93 -0.36
C SER A 75 -25.51 10.16 0.70
N PRO A 76 -25.75 11.41 1.14
CA PRO A 76 -26.68 11.69 2.21
C PRO A 76 -28.12 11.48 1.74
N VAL A 77 -28.94 10.92 2.63
CA VAL A 77 -30.37 10.65 2.44
C VAL A 77 -31.17 11.46 3.44
N TYR A 78 -32.23 12.10 2.96
CA TYR A 78 -33.10 12.99 3.72
C TYR A 78 -34.56 12.52 3.66
N ILE A 79 -35.25 12.61 4.79
CA ILE A 79 -36.70 12.47 4.93
C ILE A 79 -37.21 13.74 5.61
N ASP A 80 -38.24 14.37 5.04
CA ASP A 80 -38.81 15.64 5.53
C ASP A 80 -37.76 16.75 5.76
N GLY A 81 -36.73 16.77 4.91
CA GLY A 81 -35.63 17.74 4.99
C GLY A 81 -34.62 17.49 6.11
N LYS A 82 -34.79 16.45 6.92
CA LYS A 82 -33.85 16.02 7.96
C LYS A 82 -32.96 14.90 7.45
N LEU A 83 -31.69 14.91 7.84
CA LEU A 83 -30.72 13.89 7.41
C LEU A 83 -30.99 12.58 8.14
N LEU A 84 -31.36 11.54 7.39
CA LEU A 84 -31.51 10.18 7.91
C LEU A 84 -30.14 9.49 8.06
N GLY A 85 -29.27 9.62 7.05
CA GLY A 85 -28.04 8.86 7.01
C GLY A 85 -27.33 8.90 5.66
N ALA A 86 -26.43 7.95 5.44
CA ALA A 86 -25.63 7.83 4.22
C ALA A 86 -25.82 6.47 3.54
N VAL A 87 -25.93 6.47 2.21
CA VAL A 87 -25.83 5.23 1.41
C VAL A 87 -24.49 4.55 1.70
N ALA A 88 -24.52 3.28 2.10
CA ALA A 88 -23.35 2.57 2.61
C ALA A 88 -23.20 1.15 2.07
N TYR A 89 -24.31 0.44 1.87
CA TYR A 89 -24.31 -0.98 1.52
C TYR A 89 -25.04 -1.24 0.21
N SER A 90 -24.66 -2.32 -0.47
CA SER A 90 -25.32 -2.79 -1.69
C SER A 90 -25.24 -4.31 -1.80
N TRP A 91 -25.97 -4.86 -2.78
CA TRP A 91 -25.99 -6.27 -3.11
C TRP A 91 -25.48 -6.48 -4.53
N THR A 92 -24.40 -7.24 -4.67
CA THR A 92 -23.86 -7.61 -5.99
C THR A 92 -24.91 -8.38 -6.78
N PHE A 93 -25.06 -8.08 -8.08
CA PHE A 93 -26.06 -8.68 -8.97
C PHE A 93 -27.52 -8.43 -8.58
N SER A 94 -27.80 -7.43 -7.74
CA SER A 94 -29.18 -7.02 -7.49
C SER A 94 -29.84 -6.50 -8.76
N LYS A 95 -31.07 -6.95 -9.03
CA LYS A 95 -31.91 -6.44 -10.12
C LYS A 95 -32.54 -5.10 -9.78
N ASP A 96 -32.87 -4.89 -8.51
CA ASP A 96 -33.41 -3.65 -8.01
C ASP A 96 -32.30 -2.80 -7.36
N PRO A 97 -32.35 -1.46 -7.51
CA PRO A 97 -31.41 -0.54 -6.88
C PRO A 97 -31.64 -0.41 -5.36
N ILE A 98 -31.41 -1.48 -4.62
CA ILE A 98 -31.58 -1.54 -3.16
C ILE A 98 -30.24 -1.23 -2.48
N CYS A 99 -30.27 -0.35 -1.47
CA CYS A 99 -29.12 -0.02 -0.65
C CYS A 99 -29.41 -0.16 0.84
N GLY A 100 -28.36 -0.34 1.63
CA GLY A 100 -28.39 -0.09 3.07
C GLY A 100 -27.86 1.32 3.37
N ILE A 101 -28.54 2.01 4.27
CA ILE A 101 -28.20 3.36 4.75
C ILE A 101 -27.73 3.25 6.19
N THR A 102 -26.54 3.81 6.47
CA THR A 102 -26.02 3.98 7.83
C THR A 102 -26.62 5.25 8.43
N PRO A 103 -27.33 5.18 9.59
CA PRO A 103 -27.94 6.35 10.21
C PRO A 103 -26.93 7.46 10.54
N ALA A 104 -27.31 8.72 10.35
CA ALA A 104 -26.42 9.86 10.59
C ALA A 104 -26.02 10.00 12.06
N GLU A 105 -26.90 9.58 12.97
CA GLU A 105 -26.64 9.53 14.41
C GLU A 105 -25.44 8.62 14.71
N GLU A 106 -25.39 7.41 14.13
CA GLU A 106 -24.28 6.47 14.30
C GLU A 106 -22.98 6.92 13.59
N MET A 107 -23.06 7.79 12.58
CA MET A 107 -21.87 8.34 11.92
C MET A 107 -21.12 9.35 12.81
N GLN A 108 -21.78 9.90 13.83
CA GLN A 108 -21.13 10.77 14.82
C GLN A 108 -20.31 9.96 15.81
N ASP A 109 -20.72 8.72 16.04
CA ASP A 109 -20.09 7.82 16.96
C ASP A 109 -18.82 7.26 16.30
N MET A 110 -17.67 7.43 16.96
CA MET A 110 -16.38 6.87 16.52
C MET A 110 -16.35 5.35 16.74
N ILE A 111 -17.28 4.65 16.10
CA ILE A 111 -17.45 3.20 16.26
C ILE A 111 -16.29 2.50 15.55
N SER A 112 -15.59 1.65 16.30
CA SER A 112 -14.38 0.95 15.83
C SER A 112 -14.71 -0.37 15.13
N THR A 113 -15.87 -0.96 15.41
CA THR A 113 -16.27 -2.25 14.86
C THR A 113 -16.99 -2.07 13.53
N PHE A 114 -16.69 -2.97 12.60
CA PHE A 114 -17.44 -3.13 11.36
C PHE A 114 -17.80 -4.61 11.23
N GLY A 115 -19.01 -4.92 10.79
CA GLY A 115 -19.38 -6.30 10.54
C GLY A 115 -19.98 -6.48 9.16
N SER A 116 -19.46 -7.48 8.44
CA SER A 116 -20.03 -7.97 7.19
C SER A 116 -20.95 -9.15 7.49
N VAL A 117 -22.23 -9.04 7.19
CA VAL A 117 -23.15 -10.18 7.25
C VAL A 117 -23.21 -10.84 5.88
N LYS A 118 -23.23 -12.18 5.82
CA LYS A 118 -23.26 -12.93 4.55
C LYS A 118 -24.45 -12.45 3.68
N GLY A 119 -24.13 -11.80 2.57
CA GLY A 119 -25.12 -11.24 1.63
C GLY A 119 -25.26 -9.71 1.67
N ILE A 120 -24.85 -9.03 2.74
CA ILE A 120 -24.79 -7.56 2.83
C ILE A 120 -23.32 -7.13 2.91
N ALA A 121 -22.84 -6.43 1.88
CA ALA A 121 -21.48 -5.93 1.86
C ALA A 121 -21.49 -4.40 1.76
N PRO A 122 -20.47 -3.72 2.33
CA PRO A 122 -20.16 -2.35 1.97
C PRO A 122 -20.15 -2.19 0.47
N LEU A 123 -20.66 -1.06 0.01
CA LEU A 123 -20.40 -0.62 -1.34
C LEU A 123 -18.88 -0.55 -1.51
N ARG A 124 -18.33 -1.20 -2.54
CA ARG A 124 -16.87 -1.21 -2.74
C ARG A 124 -16.38 0.22 -2.90
N SER A 125 -15.47 0.64 -2.01
CA SER A 125 -14.78 1.91 -2.13
C SER A 125 -13.86 1.89 -3.34
N LEU A 126 -13.80 3.01 -4.06
CA LEU A 126 -13.00 3.11 -5.29
C LEU A 126 -11.57 3.50 -4.97
N LEU A 127 -10.61 2.62 -5.28
CA LEU A 127 -9.19 2.96 -5.32
C LEU A 127 -8.88 3.56 -6.70
N THR A 128 -8.91 4.88 -6.74
CA THR A 128 -8.65 5.66 -7.96
C THR A 128 -7.15 5.76 -8.20
N VAL A 129 -6.71 5.45 -9.42
CA VAL A 129 -5.28 5.42 -9.77
C VAL A 129 -5.04 6.22 -11.06
N SER A 130 -4.04 7.10 -11.03
CA SER A 130 -3.57 7.86 -12.19
C SER A 130 -2.06 8.07 -12.16
N GLY A 131 -1.46 8.30 -13.34
CA GLY A 131 -0.01 8.54 -13.46
C GLY A 131 0.86 7.31 -13.21
N ILE A 132 0.28 6.12 -13.20
CA ILE A 132 0.97 4.83 -13.10
C ILE A 132 0.79 4.08 -14.43
N GLY A 133 1.91 3.66 -15.03
CA GLY A 133 1.91 2.76 -16.19
C GLY A 133 1.44 1.34 -15.83
N ILE A 134 1.65 0.38 -16.74
CA ILE A 134 1.34 -1.03 -16.46
C ILE A 134 2.09 -1.47 -15.21
N ASN A 135 1.38 -1.86 -14.16
CA ASN A 135 1.99 -2.24 -12.88
C ASN A 135 1.15 -3.35 -12.20
N PRO A 136 1.71 -4.56 -12.03
CA PRO A 136 0.98 -5.70 -11.46
C PRO A 136 0.79 -5.62 -9.94
N TYR A 137 1.39 -4.63 -9.26
CA TYR A 137 1.39 -4.49 -7.80
C TYR A 137 0.40 -3.44 -7.27
N VAL A 138 -0.22 -2.64 -8.14
CA VAL A 138 -1.25 -1.66 -7.72
C VAL A 138 -2.46 -2.36 -7.10
N ASP A 139 -2.83 -3.52 -7.63
CA ASP A 139 -3.96 -4.31 -7.14
C ASP A 139 -3.74 -4.91 -5.74
N SER A 140 -2.50 -4.93 -5.22
CA SER A 140 -2.22 -5.44 -3.88
C SER A 140 -2.87 -4.59 -2.79
N ILE A 141 -2.90 -3.26 -2.96
CA ILE A 141 -3.60 -2.35 -2.03
C ILE A 141 -5.11 -2.57 -2.13
N ALA A 142 -5.63 -2.67 -3.35
CA ALA A 142 -7.05 -2.92 -3.56
C ALA A 142 -7.48 -4.25 -2.92
N THR A 143 -6.68 -5.29 -3.06
CA THR A 143 -6.92 -6.60 -2.44
C THR A 143 -6.87 -6.53 -0.90
N MET A 144 -5.87 -5.84 -0.35
CA MET A 144 -5.67 -5.72 1.10
C MET A 144 -6.88 -5.10 1.82
N PHE A 145 -7.49 -4.07 1.20
CA PHE A 145 -8.60 -3.32 1.79
C PHE A 145 -9.95 -3.62 1.12
N ASN A 146 -10.03 -4.64 0.25
CA ASN A 146 -11.23 -5.00 -0.51
C ASN A 146 -11.85 -3.81 -1.29
N LEU A 147 -10.99 -3.05 -1.97
CA LEU A 147 -11.33 -1.90 -2.80
C LEU A 147 -11.49 -2.30 -4.27
N GLU A 148 -12.18 -1.47 -5.04
CA GLU A 148 -12.26 -1.59 -6.48
C GLU A 148 -11.29 -0.60 -7.15
N ALA A 149 -10.22 -1.12 -7.75
CA ALA A 149 -9.25 -0.30 -8.47
C ALA A 149 -9.83 0.20 -9.79
N VAL A 150 -9.82 1.52 -10.01
CA VAL A 150 -10.34 2.15 -11.22
C VAL A 150 -9.41 3.24 -11.74
N PRO A 151 -9.33 3.45 -13.06
CA PRO A 151 -8.54 4.54 -13.61
C PRO A 151 -9.18 5.89 -13.25
N ALA A 152 -8.33 6.89 -13.03
CA ALA A 152 -8.73 8.26 -12.79
C ALA A 152 -7.84 9.26 -13.55
N GLY A 153 -8.26 10.52 -13.56
CA GLY A 153 -7.47 11.62 -14.06
C GLY A 153 -6.72 12.34 -12.93
N ARG A 154 -5.90 13.30 -13.33
CA ARG A 154 -5.30 14.28 -12.43
C ARG A 154 -5.99 15.62 -12.63
N ASP A 155 -6.47 16.23 -11.55
CA ASP A 155 -7.08 17.56 -11.59
C ASP A 155 -6.70 18.32 -10.31
N THR A 156 -6.13 19.52 -10.45
CA THR A 156 -5.67 20.35 -9.32
C THR A 156 -6.68 21.43 -8.94
N GLY A 157 -7.91 21.33 -9.44
CA GLY A 157 -9.00 22.24 -9.15
C GLY A 157 -9.42 22.27 -7.68
N LYS A 158 -10.39 23.13 -7.37
CA LYS A 158 -11.08 23.15 -6.08
C LYS A 158 -12.43 22.48 -6.23
N GLY A 159 -12.73 21.53 -5.35
CA GLY A 159 -14.04 20.90 -5.28
C GLY A 159 -15.01 21.67 -4.40
N SER A 160 -16.25 21.19 -4.38
CA SER A 160 -17.29 21.69 -3.49
C SER A 160 -17.25 20.95 -2.14
N LEU A 161 -17.63 21.65 -1.08
CA LEU A 161 -17.78 21.10 0.27
C LEU A 161 -19.23 21.19 0.72
N VAL A 162 -20.09 20.48 -0.01
CA VAL A 162 -21.52 20.39 0.24
C VAL A 162 -21.94 18.92 0.28
N PRO A 163 -23.01 18.57 1.01
CA PRO A 163 -23.60 17.24 1.01
C PRO A 163 -23.77 16.68 -0.42
N GLY A 164 -23.30 15.45 -0.66
CA GLY A 164 -23.30 14.79 -1.97
C GLY A 164 -22.04 15.02 -2.82
N ALA A 165 -21.13 15.91 -2.42
CA ALA A 165 -19.90 16.16 -3.16
C ALA A 165 -18.91 14.98 -3.03
N PRO A 166 -18.14 14.65 -4.08
CA PRO A 166 -17.11 13.63 -3.99
C PRO A 166 -15.94 14.09 -3.09
N VAL A 167 -15.48 13.20 -2.22
CA VAL A 167 -14.36 13.41 -1.28
C VAL A 167 -13.61 12.10 -1.06
N GLY A 168 -12.41 12.15 -0.51
CA GLY A 168 -11.64 10.92 -0.29
C GLY A 168 -10.29 11.10 0.37
N ILE A 169 -9.66 9.97 0.63
CA ILE A 169 -8.35 9.84 1.28
C ILE A 169 -7.29 9.68 0.19
N VAL A 170 -6.24 10.50 0.21
CA VAL A 170 -5.15 10.47 -0.79
C VAL A 170 -3.93 9.77 -0.19
N PHE A 171 -3.48 8.69 -0.83
CA PHE A 171 -2.29 7.94 -0.43
C PHE A 171 -1.04 8.40 -1.14
N VAL A 172 -1.17 8.77 -2.41
CA VAL A 172 -0.07 9.28 -3.23
C VAL A 172 -0.54 10.53 -3.95
N ASP A 173 0.30 11.57 -3.96
CA ASP A 173 0.17 12.77 -4.77
C ASP A 173 1.53 13.05 -5.46
N GLY A 174 1.56 13.87 -6.50
CA GLY A 174 2.75 14.08 -7.34
C GLY A 174 2.59 13.45 -8.72
N ASP A 175 3.62 12.84 -9.27
CA ASP A 175 3.59 12.28 -10.63
C ASP A 175 2.62 11.10 -10.82
N ALA A 176 2.23 10.47 -9.72
CA ALA A 176 1.11 9.55 -9.62
C ALA A 176 0.12 10.06 -8.57
N VAL A 177 -1.14 9.70 -8.72
CA VAL A 177 -2.16 9.94 -7.70
C VAL A 177 -2.92 8.66 -7.42
N ILE A 178 -2.92 8.25 -6.16
CA ILE A 178 -3.68 7.11 -5.65
C ILE A 178 -4.55 7.60 -4.50
N ALA A 179 -5.86 7.40 -4.60
CA ALA A 179 -6.80 7.84 -3.57
C ALA A 179 -8.00 6.90 -3.45
N VAL A 180 -8.54 6.77 -2.25
CA VAL A 180 -9.83 6.14 -2.00
C VAL A 180 -10.92 7.19 -2.00
N MET A 181 -11.90 7.06 -2.90
CA MET A 181 -12.92 8.07 -3.13
C MET A 181 -14.33 7.59 -2.74
N GLY A 182 -15.11 8.52 -2.20
CA GLY A 182 -16.50 8.37 -1.79
C GLY A 182 -17.23 9.71 -1.85
N THR A 183 -18.23 9.88 -1.00
CA THR A 183 -19.14 11.04 -0.99
C THR A 183 -19.21 11.67 0.41
N LEU A 184 -19.32 13.00 0.43
CA LEU A 184 -19.53 13.79 1.63
C LEU A 184 -20.99 13.66 2.06
N THR A 185 -21.22 13.19 3.29
CA THR A 185 -22.57 13.08 3.87
C THR A 185 -23.01 14.43 4.41
N TYR A 186 -22.28 14.97 5.38
CA TYR A 186 -22.57 16.29 5.96
C TYR A 186 -21.32 16.89 6.61
N THR A 187 -21.43 18.16 7.00
CA THR A 187 -20.38 18.90 7.71
C THR A 187 -20.88 19.45 9.03
N GLU A 188 -20.04 19.47 10.04
CA GLU A 188 -20.30 20.13 11.32
C GLU A 188 -19.08 20.96 11.74
N GLY A 189 -19.20 22.29 11.63
CA GLY A 189 -18.06 23.18 11.80
C GLY A 189 -16.95 22.85 10.79
N LYS A 190 -15.78 22.40 11.28
CA LYS A 190 -14.65 21.95 10.45
C LYS A 190 -14.63 20.46 10.17
N ARG A 191 -15.52 19.68 10.79
CA ARG A 191 -15.59 18.23 10.61
C ARG A 191 -16.40 17.89 9.38
N ILE A 192 -15.88 16.97 8.58
CA ILE A 192 -16.53 16.34 7.45
C ILE A 192 -16.84 14.90 7.86
N PHE A 193 -18.08 14.50 7.65
CA PHE A 193 -18.53 13.11 7.76
C PHE A 193 -18.79 12.61 6.35
N SER A 194 -18.15 11.51 5.99
CA SER A 194 -18.11 10.99 4.63
C SER A 194 -17.97 9.49 4.66
N PHE A 195 -18.34 8.83 3.57
CA PHE A 195 -18.46 7.37 3.53
C PHE A 195 -19.50 6.88 4.56
N GLY A 196 -20.35 5.92 4.18
CA GLY A 196 -21.32 5.33 5.12
C GLY A 196 -20.78 4.09 5.84
N HIS A 197 -19.50 3.79 5.65
CA HIS A 197 -18.79 2.58 6.09
C HIS A 197 -17.28 2.88 6.07
N PRO A 198 -16.42 1.98 6.57
CA PRO A 198 -14.99 2.22 6.58
C PRO A 198 -14.43 2.35 5.16
N ALA A 199 -13.48 3.26 4.96
CA ALA A 199 -12.64 3.29 3.79
C ALA A 199 -11.53 2.23 3.88
N LEU A 200 -10.87 2.13 5.03
CA LEU A 200 -9.79 1.16 5.32
C LEU A 200 -10.00 0.38 6.63
N LEU A 201 -10.91 0.83 7.50
CA LEU A 201 -11.08 0.35 8.87
C LEU A 201 -9.83 0.53 9.72
N SER A 202 -9.18 1.68 9.59
CA SER A 202 -7.91 1.99 10.22
C SER A 202 -8.03 2.59 11.64
N GLY A 203 -9.24 2.97 12.07
CA GLY A 203 -9.48 3.61 13.35
C GLY A 203 -8.96 5.06 13.37
N GLY A 204 -8.25 5.44 14.43
CA GLY A 204 -7.64 6.76 14.55
C GLY A 204 -6.43 6.90 13.62
N VAL A 205 -6.59 7.65 12.52
CA VAL A 205 -5.55 7.79 11.50
C VAL A 205 -5.53 9.20 10.90
N GLU A 206 -4.33 9.70 10.58
CA GLU A 206 -4.09 11.03 10.04
C GLU A 206 -3.66 10.99 8.56
N LEU A 207 -4.62 10.80 7.66
CA LEU A 207 -4.37 10.68 6.22
C LEU A 207 -4.83 11.95 5.48
N PRO A 208 -4.12 12.35 4.40
CA PRO A 208 -4.53 13.46 3.56
C PRO A 208 -5.96 13.29 3.02
N PHE A 209 -6.79 14.33 3.16
CA PHE A 209 -8.19 14.31 2.74
C PHE A 209 -8.46 15.37 1.67
N ALA A 210 -9.07 14.96 0.57
CA ALA A 210 -9.31 15.80 -0.60
C ALA A 210 -10.78 15.83 -1.02
N THR A 211 -11.15 16.90 -1.72
CA THR A 211 -12.35 16.92 -2.56
C THR A 211 -12.11 16.13 -3.85
N GLY A 212 -13.16 15.85 -4.61
CA GLY A 212 -13.06 15.16 -5.89
C GLY A 212 -13.85 15.80 -7.02
N LYS A 213 -13.79 15.15 -8.18
CA LYS A 213 -14.59 15.46 -9.36
C LYS A 213 -14.93 14.17 -10.10
N VAL A 214 -16.17 14.05 -10.52
CA VAL A 214 -16.64 12.92 -11.33
C VAL A 214 -16.45 13.23 -12.81
N THR A 215 -15.67 12.43 -13.52
CA THR A 215 -15.43 12.60 -14.97
C THR A 215 -16.51 11.92 -15.79
N GLY A 216 -17.05 10.82 -15.28
CA GLY A 216 -18.10 10.05 -15.94
C GLY A 216 -18.50 8.84 -15.12
N LEU A 217 -19.41 8.04 -15.67
CA LEU A 217 -19.95 6.82 -15.05
C LEU A 217 -19.73 5.63 -15.99
N LEU A 218 -19.48 4.45 -15.43
CA LEU A 218 -19.56 3.20 -16.15
C LEU A 218 -20.73 2.36 -15.59
N PRO A 219 -21.87 2.29 -16.29
CA PRO A 219 -22.89 1.28 -16.01
C PRO A 219 -22.37 -0.10 -16.38
N SER A 220 -22.55 -1.08 -15.49
CA SER A 220 -22.05 -2.44 -15.71
C SER A 220 -22.91 -3.46 -14.96
N ILE A 221 -23.09 -4.62 -15.60
CA ILE A 221 -23.81 -5.76 -15.01
C ILE A 221 -23.03 -6.41 -13.85
N TYR A 222 -21.72 -6.15 -13.77
CA TYR A 222 -20.84 -6.71 -12.75
C TYR A 222 -20.65 -5.72 -11.59
N SER A 223 -20.12 -4.54 -11.89
CA SER A 223 -19.93 -3.43 -10.94
C SER A 223 -20.02 -2.12 -11.69
N SER A 224 -21.08 -1.35 -11.43
CA SER A 224 -21.18 0.03 -11.91
C SER A 224 -20.35 0.94 -11.01
N PHE A 225 -19.62 1.91 -11.57
CA PHE A 225 -18.81 2.84 -10.80
C PHE A 225 -18.70 4.23 -11.41
N LYS A 226 -18.25 5.20 -10.60
CA LYS A 226 -17.89 6.55 -11.01
C LYS A 226 -16.40 6.63 -11.35
N PHE A 227 -16.03 7.29 -12.44
CA PHE A 227 -14.65 7.74 -12.65
C PHE A 227 -14.43 9.01 -11.82
N ILE A 228 -13.90 8.86 -10.60
CA ILE A 228 -13.67 9.98 -9.67
C ILE A 228 -12.18 10.30 -9.65
N SER A 229 -11.83 11.57 -9.79
CA SER A 229 -10.46 12.05 -9.60
C SER A 229 -10.39 12.89 -8.33
N PRO A 230 -9.42 12.66 -7.43
CA PRO A 230 -9.16 13.57 -6.32
C PRO A 230 -8.70 14.93 -6.86
N LEU A 231 -9.09 15.97 -6.15
CA LEU A 231 -8.67 17.35 -6.36
C LEU A 231 -7.66 17.75 -5.28
N LYS A 232 -7.55 19.04 -4.98
CA LYS A 232 -6.66 19.52 -3.93
C LYS A 232 -7.02 18.93 -2.56
N VAL A 233 -5.98 18.51 -1.82
CA VAL A 233 -6.05 18.16 -0.40
C VAL A 233 -6.43 19.40 0.43
N ILE A 234 -7.43 19.24 1.28
CA ILE A 234 -8.07 20.31 2.06
C ILE A 234 -8.01 20.08 3.58
N GLY A 235 -7.62 18.89 4.01
CA GLY A 235 -7.65 18.50 5.41
C GLY A 235 -6.96 17.16 5.67
N THR A 236 -7.23 16.62 6.85
CA THR A 236 -6.69 15.33 7.30
C THR A 236 -7.82 14.52 7.93
N THR A 237 -7.84 13.20 7.72
CA THR A 237 -8.71 12.31 8.49
C THR A 237 -8.35 12.36 9.97
N VAL A 238 -9.32 12.02 10.81
CA VAL A 238 -9.12 11.80 12.25
C VAL A 238 -9.68 10.45 12.70
N TRP A 239 -10.58 9.87 11.90
CA TRP A 239 -11.19 8.57 12.16
C TRP A 239 -11.63 7.91 10.85
N ASP A 240 -11.41 6.60 10.74
CA ASP A 240 -11.93 5.72 9.70
C ASP A 240 -12.42 4.42 10.34
N GLY A 241 -13.72 4.37 10.64
CA GLY A 241 -14.33 3.31 11.43
C GLY A 241 -15.61 2.75 10.82
N GLY A 242 -16.35 1.98 11.62
CA GLY A 242 -17.48 1.16 11.19
C GLY A 242 -18.59 1.90 10.44
N THR A 243 -18.79 3.17 10.77
CA THR A 243 -19.90 3.98 10.25
C THR A 243 -19.46 5.06 9.27
N GLY A 244 -18.17 5.15 8.95
CA GLY A 244 -17.65 6.13 8.02
C GLY A 244 -16.28 6.69 8.37
N VAL A 245 -15.94 7.74 7.62
CA VAL A 245 -14.70 8.51 7.75
C VAL A 245 -15.02 9.91 8.24
N ILE A 246 -14.28 10.34 9.26
CA ILE A 246 -14.29 11.70 9.79
C ILE A 246 -12.99 12.39 9.43
N ALA A 247 -13.09 13.59 8.85
CA ALA A 247 -11.93 14.43 8.53
C ALA A 247 -12.11 15.86 9.04
N GLU A 248 -11.00 16.56 9.25
CA GLU A 248 -10.98 17.97 9.68
C GLU A 248 -10.38 18.88 8.61
N ILE A 249 -11.15 19.89 8.21
CA ILE A 249 -10.74 20.89 7.22
C ILE A 249 -9.64 21.78 7.79
N GLY A 250 -8.60 22.03 6.98
CA GLY A 250 -7.50 22.93 7.29
C GLY A 250 -6.41 22.31 8.19
N ARG A 251 -6.63 21.11 8.73
CA ARG A 251 -5.57 20.32 9.36
C ARG A 251 -4.58 19.90 8.27
N LYS A 252 -3.28 20.11 8.50
CA LYS A 252 -2.25 19.76 7.52
C LYS A 252 -1.85 18.30 7.72
N PRO A 253 -1.88 17.46 6.67
CA PRO A 253 -1.37 16.11 6.77
C PRO A 253 0.16 16.09 6.77
N GLN A 254 0.73 15.01 7.30
CA GLN A 254 2.15 14.70 7.12
C GLN A 254 2.35 14.00 5.78
N TRP A 255 3.43 14.36 5.09
CA TRP A 255 3.84 13.75 3.83
C TRP A 255 5.24 13.19 3.96
N ILE A 256 5.47 12.04 3.32
CA ILE A 256 6.80 11.50 3.08
C ILE A 256 7.15 11.81 1.63
N GLU A 257 8.21 12.60 1.43
CA GLU A 257 8.71 12.89 0.08
C GLU A 257 9.39 11.64 -0.49
N PHE A 258 8.95 11.16 -1.64
CA PHE A 258 9.58 10.05 -2.37
C PHE A 258 9.98 10.49 -3.77
N THR A 259 11.28 10.53 -4.02
CA THR A 259 11.86 10.93 -5.30
C THR A 259 12.56 9.76 -5.97
N ILE A 260 12.33 9.60 -7.28
CA ILE A 260 13.05 8.62 -8.11
C ILE A 260 13.78 9.35 -9.24
N ASP A 261 15.09 9.27 -9.28
CA ASP A 261 15.96 9.92 -10.27
C ASP A 261 16.57 8.89 -11.22
N GLY A 262 16.10 8.86 -12.47
CA GLY A 262 16.63 8.04 -13.56
C GLY A 262 17.65 8.75 -14.44
N GLY A 263 18.13 9.94 -14.05
CA GLY A 263 19.03 10.78 -14.85
C GLY A 263 18.28 11.64 -15.87
N PHE A 264 17.65 11.02 -16.87
CA PHE A 264 16.91 11.73 -17.94
C PHE A 264 15.47 12.07 -17.56
N LYS A 265 14.89 11.28 -16.64
CA LYS A 265 13.54 11.45 -16.13
C LYS A 265 13.57 11.30 -14.62
N LYS A 266 12.82 12.17 -13.94
CA LYS A 266 12.74 12.21 -12.50
C LYS A 266 11.27 12.21 -12.10
N PHE A 267 10.95 11.46 -11.06
CA PHE A 267 9.62 11.38 -10.48
C PHE A 267 9.63 11.91 -9.06
N HIS A 268 8.56 12.60 -8.71
CA HIS A 268 8.29 13.22 -7.43
C HIS A 268 6.93 12.79 -6.92
N TYR A 269 6.94 12.11 -5.78
CA TYR A 269 5.74 11.64 -5.09
C TYR A 269 5.74 12.16 -3.66
N ARG A 270 4.54 12.37 -3.13
CA ARG A 270 4.27 12.56 -1.70
C ARG A 270 3.40 11.40 -1.25
N LEU A 271 3.89 10.64 -0.28
CA LEU A 271 3.21 9.48 0.27
C LEU A 271 2.55 9.85 1.58
N ALA A 272 1.30 9.44 1.77
CA ALA A 272 0.65 9.53 3.07
C ALA A 272 1.45 8.73 4.10
N ASP A 273 1.61 9.28 5.30
CA ASP A 273 2.30 8.63 6.40
C ASP A 273 1.43 7.52 7.01
N TYR A 274 1.37 6.37 6.33
CA TYR A 274 0.61 5.21 6.75
C TYR A 274 1.46 3.93 6.64
N PRO A 275 2.09 3.48 7.75
CA PRO A 275 3.07 2.40 7.75
C PRO A 275 2.62 1.11 7.05
N THR A 276 1.33 0.80 7.11
CA THR A 276 0.74 -0.39 6.47
C THR A 276 0.91 -0.41 4.95
N ILE A 277 0.88 0.74 4.27
CA ILE A 277 0.90 0.81 2.80
C ILE A 277 2.19 1.37 2.20
N ILE A 278 2.99 2.14 2.95
CA ILE A 278 4.23 2.75 2.43
C ILE A 278 5.17 1.71 1.78
N PRO A 279 5.42 0.51 2.34
CA PRO A 279 6.25 -0.51 1.69
C PRO A 279 5.73 -0.92 0.30
N TYR A 280 4.41 -1.08 0.16
CA TYR A 280 3.78 -1.47 -1.10
C TYR A 280 3.81 -0.32 -2.12
N LEU A 281 3.53 0.91 -1.68
CA LEU A 281 3.56 2.10 -2.53
C LEU A 281 4.97 2.36 -3.05
N THR A 282 5.99 2.27 -2.20
CA THR A 282 7.39 2.50 -2.62
C THR A 282 7.85 1.45 -3.63
N GLY A 283 7.54 0.17 -3.41
CA GLY A 283 7.80 -0.90 -4.39
C GLY A 283 7.07 -0.67 -5.71
N SER A 284 5.76 -0.42 -5.64
CA SER A 284 4.91 -0.22 -6.81
C SER A 284 5.33 1.00 -7.64
N LEU A 285 5.53 2.17 -7.01
CA LEU A 285 5.98 3.38 -7.71
C LEU A 285 7.41 3.22 -8.28
N SER A 286 8.27 2.43 -7.62
CA SER A 286 9.60 2.10 -8.17
C SER A 286 9.51 1.24 -9.42
N PHE A 287 8.62 0.25 -9.44
CA PHE A 287 8.31 -0.55 -10.63
C PHE A 287 7.84 0.34 -11.79
N SER A 288 6.85 1.19 -11.54
CA SER A 288 6.29 2.08 -12.56
C SER A 288 7.35 3.02 -13.12
N ALA A 289 8.14 3.64 -12.24
CA ALA A 289 9.18 4.58 -12.65
C ALA A 289 10.27 3.92 -13.50
N ILE A 290 10.76 2.74 -13.09
CA ILE A 290 11.82 2.06 -13.85
C ILE A 290 11.30 1.53 -15.20
N ALA A 291 10.06 1.03 -15.27
CA ALA A 291 9.41 0.66 -16.54
C ALA A 291 9.24 1.85 -17.47
N GLU A 292 8.87 3.01 -16.93
CA GLU A 292 8.73 4.25 -17.71
C GLU A 292 10.08 4.83 -18.17
N ILE A 293 11.16 4.66 -17.38
CA ILE A 293 12.51 5.14 -17.73
C ILE A 293 13.17 4.25 -18.79
N LEU A 294 13.02 2.93 -18.68
CA LEU A 294 13.78 1.95 -19.48
C LEU A 294 12.94 1.29 -20.59
N GLY A 295 11.62 1.41 -20.54
CA GLY A 295 10.68 0.56 -21.28
C GLY A 295 10.42 -0.75 -20.52
N SER A 296 9.34 -1.46 -20.84
CA SER A 296 8.94 -2.72 -20.16
C SER A 296 9.76 -3.94 -20.56
N ASP A 297 10.39 -3.90 -21.74
CA ASP A 297 11.18 -5.02 -22.29
C ASP A 297 12.69 -4.84 -22.12
N PHE A 298 13.11 -3.83 -21.33
CA PHE A 298 14.53 -3.60 -21.12
C PHE A 298 15.17 -4.80 -20.42
N GLU A 299 16.23 -5.31 -21.04
CA GLU A 299 17.03 -6.39 -20.51
C GLU A 299 18.48 -5.91 -20.36
N GLY A 300 18.86 -5.57 -19.13
CA GLY A 300 20.20 -5.07 -18.81
C GLY A 300 20.45 -5.13 -17.32
N THR A 301 21.47 -4.40 -16.86
CA THR A 301 21.76 -4.21 -15.44
C THR A 301 21.45 -2.78 -15.02
N VAL A 302 20.90 -2.58 -13.83
CA VAL A 302 20.65 -1.26 -13.22
C VAL A 302 21.21 -1.26 -11.82
N LYS A 303 21.99 -0.23 -11.50
CA LYS A 303 22.35 0.08 -10.11
C LYS A 303 21.29 1.01 -9.51
N ALA A 304 20.74 0.60 -8.37
CA ALA A 304 19.76 1.33 -7.58
C ALA A 304 20.42 1.81 -6.28
N ASP A 305 20.56 3.12 -6.11
CA ASP A 305 21.05 3.75 -4.88
C ASP A 305 19.85 4.35 -4.13
N LEU A 306 19.45 3.73 -3.01
CA LEU A 306 18.33 4.16 -2.17
C LEU A 306 18.84 4.84 -0.90
N ASN A 307 18.37 6.05 -0.63
CA ASN A 307 18.61 6.77 0.61
C ASN A 307 17.27 7.01 1.33
N ILE A 308 17.19 6.66 2.61
CA ILE A 308 16.00 6.85 3.44
C ILE A 308 16.40 7.72 4.63
N SER A 309 15.82 8.91 4.75
CA SER A 309 15.94 9.70 5.97
C SER A 309 14.93 9.19 7.00
N ILE A 310 15.42 8.84 8.18
CA ILE A 310 14.64 8.36 9.31
C ILE A 310 14.89 9.25 10.53
N GLU A 311 13.89 9.40 11.38
CA GLU A 311 13.98 10.10 12.66
C GLU A 311 13.61 9.18 13.81
N PHE A 312 14.41 9.21 14.88
CA PHE A 312 14.14 8.52 16.13
C PHE A 312 14.84 9.23 17.30
N GLY A 313 14.17 9.34 18.44
CA GLY A 313 14.74 9.98 19.64
C GLY A 313 15.25 11.42 19.42
N GLY A 314 14.60 12.20 18.54
CA GLY A 314 15.00 13.56 18.19
C GLY A 314 16.25 13.68 17.32
N ARG A 315 16.72 12.56 16.74
CA ARG A 315 17.86 12.51 15.82
C ARG A 315 17.40 12.08 14.44
N GLU A 316 17.98 12.69 13.41
CA GLU A 316 17.81 12.30 12.02
C GLU A 316 19.02 11.50 11.55
N GLU A 317 18.78 10.40 10.84
CA GLU A 317 19.80 9.53 10.28
C GLU A 317 19.43 9.13 8.86
N VAL A 318 20.44 8.90 8.02
CA VAL A 318 20.22 8.46 6.63
C VAL A 318 20.69 7.02 6.45
N LEU A 319 19.75 6.14 6.13
CA LEU A 319 20.04 4.78 5.68
C LEU A 319 20.39 4.82 4.19
N LYS A 320 21.49 4.18 3.80
CA LYS A 320 21.93 4.09 2.40
C LYS A 320 21.97 2.63 1.98
N ARG A 321 21.49 2.37 0.76
CA ARG A 321 21.60 1.07 0.11
C ARG A 321 21.98 1.20 -1.33
N THR A 322 22.82 0.28 -1.76
CA THR A 322 23.06 0.02 -3.18
C THR A 322 22.61 -1.39 -3.49
N TYR A 323 21.84 -1.55 -4.56
CA TYR A 323 21.44 -2.84 -5.07
C TYR A 323 21.61 -2.87 -6.59
N TYR A 324 22.00 -4.02 -7.12
CA TYR A 324 22.19 -4.25 -8.54
C TYR A 324 21.12 -5.20 -9.02
N LEU A 325 20.38 -4.77 -10.04
CA LEU A 325 19.27 -5.48 -10.63
C LEU A 325 19.69 -5.89 -12.04
N ALA A 326 19.36 -7.10 -12.48
CA ALA A 326 19.77 -7.54 -13.82
C ALA A 326 18.81 -8.54 -14.47
N GLY A 327 18.78 -8.50 -15.80
CA GLY A 327 18.03 -9.45 -16.63
C GLY A 327 16.50 -9.29 -16.50
N LYS A 328 15.75 -10.32 -16.87
CA LYS A 328 14.27 -10.28 -16.89
C LYS A 328 13.61 -10.09 -15.51
N GLY A 329 14.31 -10.41 -14.42
CA GLY A 329 13.81 -10.26 -13.06
C GLY A 329 13.88 -8.82 -12.52
N LEU A 330 14.55 -7.92 -13.24
CA LEU A 330 14.92 -6.58 -12.77
C LEU A 330 13.76 -5.78 -12.15
N TYR A 331 12.58 -5.75 -12.78
CA TYR A 331 11.44 -4.97 -12.29
C TYR A 331 10.85 -5.55 -11.00
N ARG A 332 10.70 -6.88 -10.94
CA ARG A 332 10.25 -7.59 -9.74
C ARG A 332 11.24 -7.37 -8.59
N ASP A 333 12.53 -7.50 -8.88
CA ASP A 333 13.58 -7.34 -7.89
C ASP A 333 13.68 -5.88 -7.40
N MET A 334 13.40 -4.89 -8.27
CA MET A 334 13.24 -3.49 -7.87
C MET A 334 12.10 -3.31 -6.87
N THR A 335 10.92 -3.87 -7.18
CA THR A 335 9.75 -3.80 -6.28
C THR A 335 10.13 -4.32 -4.89
N PHE A 336 10.73 -5.52 -4.82
CA PHE A 336 11.10 -6.15 -3.56
C PHE A 336 12.24 -5.43 -2.83
N PHE A 337 13.20 -4.87 -3.56
CA PHE A 337 14.29 -4.09 -2.96
C PHE A 337 13.73 -2.83 -2.28
N ALA A 338 12.90 -2.06 -2.98
CA ALA A 338 12.32 -0.83 -2.45
C ALA A 338 11.33 -1.13 -1.30
N SER A 339 10.45 -2.13 -1.46
CA SER A 339 9.48 -2.48 -0.42
C SER A 339 10.13 -3.10 0.82
N GLY A 340 11.12 -3.96 0.63
CA GLY A 340 11.72 -4.76 1.70
C GLY A 340 12.41 -3.91 2.76
N ILE A 341 13.25 -2.96 2.36
CA ILE A 341 13.94 -2.08 3.31
C ILE A 341 13.00 -1.12 4.05
N ILE A 342 11.97 -0.60 3.36
CA ILE A 342 10.96 0.23 3.99
C ILE A 342 10.18 -0.60 5.03
N GLY A 343 9.87 -1.86 4.68
CA GLY A 343 9.33 -2.84 5.62
C GLY A 343 10.26 -3.09 6.82
N ASP A 344 11.56 -3.27 6.62
CA ASP A 344 12.53 -3.47 7.70
C ASP A 344 12.61 -2.26 8.67
N VAL A 345 12.41 -1.04 8.16
CA VAL A 345 12.35 0.19 8.97
C VAL A 345 11.09 0.22 9.82
N LEU A 346 9.92 -0.01 9.18
CA LEU A 346 8.62 0.18 9.82
C LEU A 346 8.21 -1.00 10.72
N ASN A 347 8.56 -2.23 10.33
CA ASN A 347 8.20 -3.46 11.05
C ASN A 347 9.34 -3.90 11.98
N ASN A 348 9.75 -3.01 12.89
CA ASN A 348 10.79 -3.29 13.87
C ASN A 348 10.22 -3.27 15.30
N PRO A 349 10.68 -4.15 16.20
CA PRO A 349 10.16 -4.23 17.57
C PRO A 349 10.84 -3.27 18.57
N TYR A 350 11.85 -2.51 18.15
CA TYR A 350 12.75 -1.76 19.05
C TYR A 350 12.34 -0.32 19.32
N GLY A 351 11.41 0.21 18.52
CA GLY A 351 10.88 1.56 18.65
C GLY A 351 10.39 2.12 17.32
N GLU A 352 9.63 3.21 17.40
CA GLU A 352 9.14 3.91 16.22
C GLU A 352 10.30 4.57 15.43
N LEU A 353 10.39 4.27 14.14
CA LEU A 353 11.23 4.98 13.18
C LEU A 353 10.33 5.76 12.23
N LYS A 354 10.42 7.09 12.24
CA LYS A 354 9.64 7.95 11.34
C LYS A 354 10.41 8.16 10.06
N ILE A 355 9.83 7.83 8.91
CA ILE A 355 10.45 8.10 7.61
C ILE A 355 10.15 9.55 7.23
N ARG A 356 11.18 10.35 6.93
CA ARG A 356 11.05 11.74 6.50
C ARG A 356 11.11 11.90 5.00
N SER A 357 11.99 11.16 4.34
CA SER A 357 12.08 11.14 2.89
C SER A 357 12.73 9.86 2.36
N ILE A 358 12.43 9.55 1.11
CA ILE A 358 12.94 8.40 0.37
C ILE A 358 13.48 8.91 -0.97
N ASN A 359 14.71 8.56 -1.32
CA ASN A 359 15.36 9.00 -2.54
C ASN A 359 16.00 7.79 -3.24
N LEU A 360 15.46 7.42 -4.39
CA LEU A 360 15.97 6.32 -5.21
C LEU A 360 16.65 6.88 -6.46
N LYS A 361 17.92 6.57 -6.66
CA LYS A 361 18.66 6.93 -7.87
C LYS A 361 18.96 5.68 -8.69
N LEU A 362 18.60 5.72 -9.97
CA LEU A 362 18.77 4.63 -10.92
C LEU A 362 19.89 4.96 -11.90
N LYS A 363 20.79 4.01 -12.12
CA LYS A 363 21.91 4.11 -13.05
C LYS A 363 21.94 2.87 -13.93
N PRO A 364 21.40 2.94 -15.16
CA PRO A 364 21.49 1.86 -16.12
C PRO A 364 22.94 1.58 -16.50
N GLY A 365 23.32 0.31 -16.47
CA GLY A 365 24.62 -0.20 -16.91
C GLY A 365 24.57 -0.69 -18.36
N LYS A 366 25.72 -1.18 -18.85
CA LYS A 366 25.81 -1.81 -20.17
C LYS A 366 25.61 -3.32 -20.06
N GLY A 367 24.71 -3.86 -20.87
CA GLY A 367 24.45 -5.30 -20.97
C GLY A 367 23.84 -5.91 -19.70
N VAL A 368 23.69 -7.23 -19.72
CA VAL A 368 23.21 -8.02 -18.58
C VAL A 368 24.40 -8.66 -17.88
N ASN A 369 24.75 -8.12 -16.72
CA ASN A 369 25.79 -8.64 -15.85
C ASN A 369 25.13 -9.37 -14.68
N LEU A 370 24.75 -10.61 -14.96
CA LEU A 370 24.11 -11.54 -14.04
C LEU A 370 24.92 -12.83 -14.01
N PHE A 371 25.32 -13.24 -12.82
CA PHE A 371 26.02 -14.48 -12.54
C PHE A 371 25.13 -15.37 -11.70
N THR A 372 25.07 -16.66 -12.00
CA THR A 372 24.33 -17.65 -11.22
C THR A 372 25.27 -18.74 -10.76
N VAL A 373 25.28 -19.09 -9.48
CA VAL A 373 26.05 -20.23 -8.99
C VAL A 373 25.46 -21.52 -9.60
N LYS A 374 26.29 -22.22 -10.39
CA LYS A 374 25.92 -23.49 -11.03
C LYS A 374 26.44 -24.69 -10.24
N ASP A 375 27.65 -24.59 -9.73
CA ASP A 375 28.31 -25.68 -9.02
C ASP A 375 29.35 -25.14 -8.02
N ILE A 376 29.58 -25.90 -6.96
CA ILE A 376 30.60 -25.66 -5.93
C ILE A 376 31.44 -26.93 -5.83
N ILE A 377 32.67 -26.87 -6.30
CA ILE A 377 33.56 -28.03 -6.37
C ILE A 377 34.59 -27.93 -5.23
N ILE A 378 34.54 -28.92 -4.35
CA ILE A 378 35.46 -29.10 -3.23
C ILE A 378 36.35 -30.33 -3.53
N PRO A 379 37.69 -30.22 -3.48
CA PRO A 379 38.60 -31.30 -3.88
C PRO A 379 38.56 -32.59 -3.05
N SER A 380 38.20 -32.48 -1.77
CA SER A 380 38.15 -33.56 -0.79
C SER A 380 36.90 -33.41 0.07
N GLU A 381 36.37 -34.54 0.56
CA GLU A 381 35.27 -34.57 1.54
C GLU A 381 35.79 -34.42 2.98
N GLU A 382 37.07 -34.72 3.20
CA GLU A 382 37.72 -34.67 4.51
C GLU A 382 38.86 -33.65 4.52
N TYR A 383 38.93 -32.87 5.61
CA TYR A 383 40.00 -31.90 5.89
C TYR A 383 40.35 -31.95 7.37
N SER A 384 41.63 -31.76 7.70
CA SER A 384 42.08 -31.59 9.08
C SER A 384 41.51 -30.29 9.66
N PRO A 385 41.31 -30.17 10.98
CA PRO A 385 40.92 -28.91 11.61
C PRO A 385 41.87 -27.77 11.23
N ASP A 386 41.33 -26.57 10.97
CA ASP A 386 42.07 -25.36 10.58
C ASP A 386 42.87 -25.44 9.26
N GLU A 387 42.70 -26.52 8.48
CA GLU A 387 43.30 -26.70 7.17
C GLU A 387 42.73 -25.70 6.16
N LYS A 388 43.59 -25.16 5.29
CA LYS A 388 43.15 -24.32 4.18
C LYS A 388 42.89 -25.18 2.94
N PHE A 389 41.71 -25.03 2.35
CA PHE A 389 41.35 -25.75 1.14
C PHE A 389 40.82 -24.81 0.06
N ARG A 390 41.00 -25.21 -1.22
CA ARG A 390 40.55 -24.44 -2.37
C ARG A 390 39.15 -24.89 -2.77
N VAL A 391 38.23 -23.94 -2.90
CA VAL A 391 36.89 -24.16 -3.44
C VAL A 391 36.79 -23.52 -4.81
N LYS A 392 36.35 -24.27 -5.82
CA LYS A 392 36.03 -23.72 -7.13
C LYS A 392 34.54 -23.48 -7.23
N VAL A 393 34.14 -22.27 -7.60
CA VAL A 393 32.74 -21.93 -7.83
C VAL A 393 32.54 -21.74 -9.34
N VAL A 394 31.67 -22.55 -9.92
CA VAL A 394 31.27 -22.43 -11.33
C VAL A 394 30.12 -21.45 -11.42
N LEU A 395 30.36 -20.33 -12.10
CA LEU A 395 29.42 -19.25 -12.30
C LEU A 395 28.90 -19.28 -13.73
N GLY A 396 27.60 -19.52 -13.87
CA GLY A 396 26.88 -19.28 -15.11
C GLY A 396 26.80 -17.79 -15.40
N ARG A 397 27.10 -17.39 -16.63
CA ARG A 397 26.99 -15.99 -17.09
C ARG A 397 25.83 -15.85 -18.06
N TYR A 398 25.07 -14.77 -17.96
CA TYR A 398 23.92 -14.55 -18.85
C TYR A 398 24.33 -14.53 -20.34
N ARG A 399 23.91 -15.55 -21.10
CA ARG A 399 24.22 -15.75 -22.53
C ARG A 399 25.72 -15.67 -22.88
N LYS A 400 26.58 -16.01 -21.94
CA LYS A 400 28.04 -16.10 -22.12
C LYS A 400 28.52 -17.45 -21.58
N PRO A 401 29.70 -17.92 -22.02
CA PRO A 401 30.32 -19.10 -21.41
C PRO A 401 30.45 -18.94 -19.90
N ASP A 402 30.32 -20.07 -19.19
CA ASP A 402 30.53 -20.11 -17.75
C ASP A 402 31.95 -19.67 -17.40
N THR A 403 32.12 -19.14 -16.19
CA THR A 403 33.43 -18.84 -15.62
C THR A 403 33.61 -19.58 -14.31
N THR A 404 34.86 -19.80 -13.91
CA THR A 404 35.18 -20.44 -12.64
C THR A 404 36.07 -19.54 -11.82
N ILE A 405 35.67 -19.26 -10.59
CA ILE A 405 36.53 -18.59 -9.62
C ILE A 405 37.04 -19.60 -8.60
N THR A 406 38.24 -19.37 -8.08
CA THR A 406 38.81 -20.19 -7.01
C THR A 406 38.97 -19.33 -5.77
N MET A 407 38.43 -19.79 -4.65
CA MET A 407 38.53 -19.15 -3.36
C MET A 407 39.22 -20.10 -2.38
N VAL A 408 39.86 -19.56 -1.34
CA VAL A 408 40.50 -20.35 -0.29
C VAL A 408 39.66 -20.21 0.98
N LEU A 409 39.17 -21.33 1.49
CA LEU A 409 38.49 -21.42 2.78
C LEU A 409 39.40 -22.10 3.81
N ARG A 410 39.00 -22.00 5.07
CA ARG A 410 39.61 -22.70 6.18
C ARG A 410 38.56 -23.63 6.79
N SER A 411 38.90 -24.89 7.04
CA SER A 411 38.01 -25.83 7.72
C SER A 411 37.78 -25.38 9.17
N PRO A 412 36.62 -25.68 9.76
CA PRO A 412 36.36 -25.38 11.17
C PRO A 412 37.37 -26.08 12.08
N SER A 413 37.72 -25.45 13.21
CA SER A 413 38.59 -26.04 14.22
C SER A 413 37.93 -27.22 14.97
N ILE A 414 36.62 -27.38 14.82
CA ILE A 414 35.81 -28.40 15.49
C ILE A 414 35.45 -29.49 14.48
N GLU A 415 35.75 -30.75 14.83
CA GLU A 415 35.38 -31.91 14.04
C GLU A 415 33.85 -32.03 13.90
N GLY A 416 33.38 -32.36 12.69
CA GLY A 416 31.96 -32.49 12.41
C GLY A 416 31.67 -32.51 10.91
N GLU A 417 30.41 -32.67 10.58
CA GLU A 417 29.91 -32.57 9.21
C GLU A 417 29.54 -31.12 8.88
N TYR A 418 30.08 -30.64 7.76
CA TYR A 418 29.85 -29.29 7.28
C TYR A 418 29.57 -29.31 5.78
N TYR A 419 28.92 -28.27 5.29
CA TYR A 419 28.80 -28.03 3.86
C TYR A 419 29.24 -26.59 3.55
N VAL A 420 29.61 -26.35 2.29
CA VAL A 420 29.96 -25.02 1.81
C VAL A 420 28.77 -24.45 1.04
N ASP A 421 28.33 -23.26 1.43
CA ASP A 421 27.31 -22.51 0.70
C ASP A 421 27.92 -21.26 0.04
N CYS A 422 27.26 -20.80 -1.03
CA CYS A 422 27.69 -19.65 -1.81
C CYS A 422 26.52 -18.70 -2.03
N LEU A 423 26.60 -17.52 -1.41
CA LEU A 423 25.53 -16.51 -1.36
C LEU A 423 26.07 -15.16 -1.83
N ASN A 424 25.20 -14.27 -2.33
CA ASN A 424 25.61 -12.86 -2.43
C ASN A 424 25.59 -12.26 -1.00
N SER A 425 26.38 -11.22 -0.78
CA SER A 425 26.53 -10.61 0.55
C SER A 425 25.22 -10.09 1.15
N ALA A 426 24.28 -9.62 0.33
CA ALA A 426 23.00 -9.12 0.82
C ALA A 426 22.10 -10.26 1.35
N ASP A 427 22.05 -11.39 0.63
CA ASP A 427 21.30 -12.57 1.05
C ASP A 427 21.95 -13.25 2.25
N LEU A 428 23.29 -13.36 2.27
CA LEU A 428 24.03 -13.86 3.43
C LEU A 428 23.72 -13.02 4.67
N TYR A 429 23.81 -11.69 4.57
CA TYR A 429 23.52 -10.80 5.69
C TYR A 429 22.07 -10.94 6.18
N ARG A 430 21.10 -11.11 5.27
CA ARG A 430 19.70 -11.33 5.65
C ARG A 430 19.54 -12.62 6.47
N ILE A 431 20.17 -13.71 6.08
CA ILE A 431 20.06 -14.98 6.82
C ILE A 431 20.78 -14.89 8.16
N MET A 432 21.98 -14.29 8.19
CA MET A 432 22.72 -14.07 9.44
C MET A 432 21.93 -13.21 10.44
N LYS A 433 21.21 -12.19 9.96
CA LYS A 433 20.31 -11.38 10.78
C LYS A 433 19.17 -12.21 11.37
N THR A 434 18.52 -13.07 10.59
CA THR A 434 17.42 -13.93 11.08
C THR A 434 17.89 -15.00 12.07
N GLU A 435 19.15 -15.44 11.97
CA GLU A 435 19.74 -16.47 12.83
C GLU A 435 20.54 -15.90 14.02
N SER A 436 20.23 -14.69 14.47
CA SER A 436 20.67 -14.09 15.76
C SER A 436 22.13 -13.58 15.85
N PHE A 437 22.82 -13.32 14.74
CA PHE A 437 24.20 -12.79 14.82
C PHE A 437 24.28 -11.31 15.26
N GLU A 438 23.23 -10.55 15.05
CA GLU A 438 23.07 -9.18 15.55
C GLU A 438 21.67 -9.10 16.17
N ASN A 439 21.56 -9.37 17.47
CA ASN A 439 20.33 -9.16 18.25
C ASN A 439 20.41 -7.75 18.88
N PRO A 440 19.98 -6.70 18.17
CA PRO A 440 19.96 -5.38 18.78
C PRO A 440 19.06 -5.40 20.00
N GLU A 441 19.48 -4.73 21.06
CA GLU A 441 18.70 -4.62 22.30
C GLU A 441 17.82 -3.35 22.30
N ASN A 442 18.14 -2.40 21.42
CA ASN A 442 17.49 -1.11 21.36
C ASN A 442 17.49 -0.52 19.94
N ILE A 443 16.73 0.56 19.77
CA ILE A 443 16.53 1.21 18.47
C ILE A 443 17.84 1.74 17.84
N ARG A 444 18.82 2.16 18.65
CA ARG A 444 20.09 2.70 18.13
C ARG A 444 20.92 1.59 17.50
N GLU A 445 21.01 0.45 18.18
CA GLU A 445 21.65 -0.75 17.64
C GLU A 445 20.90 -1.26 16.42
N TYR A 446 19.56 -1.27 16.43
CA TYR A 446 18.80 -1.66 15.25
C TYR A 446 19.07 -0.76 14.04
N VAL A 447 19.17 0.57 14.25
CA VAL A 447 19.57 1.50 13.18
C VAL A 447 21.01 1.24 12.72
N HIS A 448 21.92 0.80 13.58
CA HIS A 448 23.27 0.39 13.19
C HIS A 448 23.25 -0.88 12.32
N VAL A 449 22.47 -1.89 12.71
CA VAL A 449 22.20 -3.10 11.90
C VAL A 449 21.64 -2.71 10.54
N LEU A 450 20.62 -1.84 10.52
CA LEU A 450 20.11 -1.28 9.28
C LEU A 450 21.22 -0.58 8.50
N LYS A 451 22.16 0.15 9.07
CA LYS A 451 23.24 0.77 8.27
C LYS A 451 24.22 -0.26 7.67
N GLY A 452 24.36 -1.44 8.27
CA GLY A 452 25.37 -2.45 7.91
C GLY A 452 25.08 -3.31 6.67
N TYR A 453 23.85 -3.30 6.15
CA TYR A 453 23.47 -4.16 5.02
C TYR A 453 24.37 -3.93 3.78
N PRO A 454 25.06 -4.98 3.30
CA PRO A 454 25.88 -4.88 2.11
C PRO A 454 25.03 -4.85 0.84
N SER A 455 25.65 -4.42 -0.27
CA SER A 455 25.09 -4.59 -1.61
C SER A 455 25.10 -6.07 -2.04
N ASN A 456 24.40 -6.41 -3.12
CA ASN A 456 24.31 -7.78 -3.66
C ASN A 456 25.33 -8.09 -4.77
N ASN A 457 26.47 -7.39 -4.78
CA ASN A 457 27.51 -7.54 -5.81
C ASN A 457 28.81 -8.16 -5.29
N ILE A 458 28.83 -8.67 -4.07
CA ILE A 458 29.93 -9.48 -3.53
C ILE A 458 29.43 -10.91 -3.38
N LEU A 459 30.20 -11.86 -3.89
CA LEU A 459 29.96 -13.29 -3.67
C LEU A 459 30.69 -13.71 -2.39
N SER A 460 29.96 -14.39 -1.50
CA SER A 460 30.46 -14.87 -0.23
C SER A 460 30.37 -16.39 -0.20
N LEU A 461 31.44 -17.04 0.28
CA LEU A 461 31.45 -18.46 0.61
C LEU A 461 31.43 -18.61 2.12
N VAL A 462 30.62 -19.53 2.62
CA VAL A 462 30.47 -19.81 4.05
C VAL A 462 30.54 -21.31 4.29
N VAL A 463 31.17 -21.70 5.40
CA VAL A 463 31.19 -23.09 5.87
C VAL A 463 30.15 -23.20 6.98
N VAL A 464 29.24 -24.15 6.83
CA VAL A 464 28.00 -24.22 7.60
C VAL A 464 27.88 -25.62 8.21
N SER A 465 27.52 -25.70 9.49
CA SER A 465 27.37 -26.98 10.19
C SER A 465 26.12 -27.72 9.69
N SER A 466 26.21 -29.04 9.49
CA SER A 466 25.03 -29.88 9.19
C SER A 466 24.25 -30.29 10.46
N ALA A 467 24.89 -30.19 11.62
CA ALA A 467 24.30 -30.63 12.89
C ALA A 467 23.37 -29.55 13.49
N GLN A 468 22.15 -29.94 13.85
CA GLN A 468 21.12 -29.07 14.45
C GLN A 468 21.49 -28.50 15.83
N THR A 469 22.55 -28.97 16.49
CA THR A 469 22.81 -28.74 17.92
C THR A 469 24.16 -28.10 18.26
N VAL A 470 24.89 -27.52 17.30
CA VAL A 470 26.17 -26.86 17.64
C VAL A 470 25.96 -25.43 18.15
N SER A 471 25.73 -25.28 19.46
CA SER A 471 26.19 -24.09 20.20
C SER A 471 27.72 -24.17 20.24
N ARG A 472 28.51 -23.24 19.71
CA ARG A 472 28.60 -21.79 19.92
C ARG A 472 29.19 -21.27 18.59
N SER A 473 28.42 -20.53 17.78
CA SER A 473 28.81 -19.94 16.47
C SER A 473 28.64 -20.77 15.18
N GLY A 474 28.04 -21.97 15.21
CA GLY A 474 27.68 -22.70 13.99
C GLY A 474 26.30 -22.27 13.44
N ILE A 475 26.28 -21.42 12.41
CA ILE A 475 25.06 -21.11 11.64
C ILE A 475 24.65 -22.38 10.88
N VAL A 476 23.35 -22.67 10.80
CA VAL A 476 22.79 -23.74 9.95
C VAL A 476 21.91 -23.08 8.91
N LEU A 477 22.52 -22.71 7.79
CA LEU A 477 21.79 -22.15 6.66
C LEU A 477 20.88 -23.24 6.02
N PRO A 478 19.81 -22.87 5.31
CA PRO A 478 19.15 -23.78 4.38
C PRO A 478 20.00 -23.92 3.11
N PRO A 479 20.06 -25.11 2.47
CA PRO A 479 20.77 -25.28 1.19
C PRO A 479 20.25 -24.30 0.13
N SER A 480 21.09 -23.37 -0.32
CA SER A 480 20.70 -22.39 -1.33
C SER A 480 20.53 -23.07 -2.69
N LYS A 481 19.33 -23.02 -3.29
CA LYS A 481 19.02 -23.78 -4.52
C LYS A 481 19.42 -23.12 -5.84
N ARG A 482 20.05 -21.93 -5.82
CA ARG A 482 20.68 -21.18 -6.95
C ARG A 482 20.72 -19.70 -6.57
N VAL A 483 21.91 -19.17 -6.30
CA VAL A 483 22.12 -17.76 -5.95
C VAL A 483 22.51 -16.97 -7.19
N ALA A 484 21.93 -15.78 -7.33
CA ALA A 484 22.28 -14.82 -8.36
C ALA A 484 23.09 -13.65 -7.78
N LEU A 485 24.13 -13.25 -8.50
CA LEU A 485 24.98 -12.09 -8.25
C LEU A 485 24.83 -11.13 -9.43
N SER A 486 24.55 -9.86 -9.16
CA SER A 486 24.47 -8.81 -10.17
C SER A 486 25.52 -7.74 -9.91
N SER A 487 26.20 -7.27 -10.96
CA SER A 487 27.28 -6.27 -10.82
C SER A 487 27.33 -5.33 -12.02
N LEU A 488 27.90 -4.13 -11.88
CA LEU A 488 28.20 -3.28 -13.05
C LEU A 488 29.53 -3.62 -13.73
N ILE A 489 30.36 -4.45 -13.09
CA ILE A 489 31.73 -4.76 -13.50
C ILE A 489 31.87 -6.28 -13.53
N GLU A 490 32.49 -6.83 -14.58
CA GLU A 490 32.64 -8.29 -14.77
C GLU A 490 33.77 -8.95 -13.94
N ASN A 491 34.52 -8.17 -13.16
CA ASN A 491 35.74 -8.61 -12.46
C ASN A 491 35.53 -8.76 -10.97
#